data_AF-A0A836RJM8-F1
#
_entry.id   AF-A0A836RJM8-F1
#
_cell.length_a   1.000
_cell.length_b   1.000
_cell.length_c   1.000
_cell.angle_alpha   90.00
_cell.angle_beta   90.00
_cell.angle_gamma   90.00
#
_symmetry.space_group_name_H-M   'P 1'
#
loop_
_entity.id
_entity.type
_entity.pdbx_description
1 polymer ?
#
loop_
_entity_poly.entity_id
_entity_poly.type
_entity_poly.pdbx_seq_one_letter_code
_entity_poly.pdbx_strand_id
1 'polypeptide(L)'
;TQQAVLVSLIKSFALAFVMIAVVMMVILKSPVAGLLAMVPNLMPVGVVFGLLAWNGLAVDIGTMITASVALGIAVDGTLHLVTWFRDGLHEGKGRHEAVAEALARCGPALWQTTLIIGLGMFMLFPAELLLVSRFGWLMAALIGCAFLGDAIVLSALLAGPLGAVLEKVIQTPNGQIATGSSETEVAADSHTTAEPAHPQGAVAGPHILSGSTVRHRPARPA
;
A
#
# COMPACT_ATOMS: atom_id res chain seq x y z
N THR A 1 10.46 23.14 -34.34
CA THR A 1 10.82 24.30 -33.49
C THR A 1 10.90 23.83 -32.04
N GLN A 2 11.85 24.33 -31.23
CA GLN A 2 12.06 23.84 -29.84
C GLN A 2 10.80 23.95 -28.96
N GLN A 3 9.89 24.88 -29.25
CA GLN A 3 8.59 24.98 -28.58
C GLN A 3 7.67 23.77 -28.84
N ALA A 4 7.70 23.18 -30.03
CA ALA A 4 6.88 22.00 -30.34
C ALA A 4 7.30 20.78 -29.50
N VAL A 5 8.60 20.64 -29.22
CA VAL A 5 9.13 19.57 -28.37
C VAL A 5 8.75 19.80 -26.91
N LEU A 6 8.90 21.03 -26.41
CA LEU A 6 8.51 21.37 -25.04
C LEU A 6 7.01 21.16 -24.80
N VAL A 7 6.15 21.61 -25.72
CA VAL A 7 4.70 21.41 -25.63
C VAL A 7 4.34 19.93 -25.67
N SER A 8 5.04 19.14 -26.48
CA SER A 8 4.84 17.68 -26.53
C SER A 8 5.23 17.02 -25.22
N LEU A 9 6.34 17.43 -24.61
CA LEU A 9 6.76 16.92 -23.30
C LEU A 9 5.78 17.29 -22.18
N ILE A 10 5.27 18.53 -22.17
CA ILE A 10 4.25 18.94 -21.18
C ILE A 10 3.00 18.08 -21.34
N LYS A 11 2.54 17.85 -22.58
CA LYS A 11 1.40 16.98 -22.86
C LYS A 11 1.67 15.54 -22.44
N SER A 12 2.85 14.99 -22.71
CA SER A 12 3.23 13.64 -22.31
C SER A 12 3.32 13.50 -20.79
N PHE A 13 3.87 14.49 -20.09
CA PHE A 13 3.92 14.51 -18.63
C PHE A 13 2.53 14.62 -18.02
N ALA A 14 1.67 15.48 -18.55
CA ALA A 14 0.28 15.59 -18.14
C ALA A 14 -0.50 14.28 -18.39
N LEU A 15 -0.27 13.63 -19.54
CA LEU A 15 -0.86 12.34 -19.84
C LEU A 15 -0.36 11.25 -18.88
N ALA A 16 0.95 11.21 -18.60
CA ALA A 16 1.51 10.28 -17.62
C ALA A 16 0.89 10.49 -16.24
N PHE A 17 0.72 11.74 -15.81
CA PHE A 17 0.06 12.08 -14.57
C PHE A 17 -1.39 11.56 -14.51
N VAL A 18 -2.18 11.81 -15.56
CA VAL A 18 -3.56 11.30 -15.67
C VAL A 18 -3.58 9.77 -15.65
N MET A 19 -2.69 9.12 -16.38
CA MET A 19 -2.60 7.66 -16.42
C MET A 19 -2.29 7.08 -15.04
N ILE A 20 -1.34 7.66 -14.31
CA ILE A 20 -1.01 7.22 -12.95
C ILE A 20 -2.18 7.46 -12.00
N ALA A 21 -2.86 8.61 -12.10
CA ALA A 21 -4.06 8.87 -11.31
C ALA A 21 -5.13 7.80 -11.55
N VAL A 22 -5.38 7.44 -12.81
CA VAL A 22 -6.32 6.36 -13.18
C VAL A 22 -5.87 5.02 -12.59
N VAL A 23 -4.58 4.67 -12.71
CA VAL A 23 -4.04 3.42 -12.14
C VAL A 23 -4.22 3.40 -10.62
N MET A 24 -3.93 4.49 -9.91
CA MET A 24 -4.17 4.57 -8.46
C MET A 24 -5.65 4.45 -8.10
N MET A 25 -6.56 5.08 -8.86
CA MET A 25 -8.00 4.94 -8.62
C MET A 25 -8.47 3.48 -8.77
N VAL A 26 -7.93 2.77 -9.76
CA VAL A 26 -8.23 1.34 -9.99
C VAL A 26 -7.68 0.49 -8.85
N ILE A 27 -6.43 0.71 -8.44
CA ILE A 27 -5.77 -0.07 -7.38
C ILE A 27 -6.44 0.13 -6.02
N LEU A 28 -6.75 1.39 -5.66
CA LEU A 28 -7.41 1.72 -4.41
C LEU A 28 -8.93 1.48 -4.46
N LYS A 29 -9.49 1.11 -5.62
CA LYS A 29 -10.93 0.88 -5.87
C LYS A 29 -11.82 2.04 -5.38
N SER A 30 -11.26 3.25 -5.35
CA SER A 30 -11.93 4.46 -4.88
C SER A 30 -11.33 5.68 -5.56
N PRO A 31 -12.14 6.49 -6.28
CA PRO A 31 -11.65 7.66 -6.99
C PRO A 31 -11.12 8.74 -6.04
N VAL A 32 -11.76 8.90 -4.87
CA VAL A 32 -11.31 9.86 -3.84
C VAL A 32 -9.97 9.42 -3.26
N ALA A 33 -9.82 8.13 -2.94
CA ALA A 33 -8.58 7.61 -2.41
C ALA A 33 -7.43 7.71 -3.43
N GLY A 34 -7.69 7.39 -4.69
CA GLY A 34 -6.71 7.53 -5.78
C GLY A 34 -6.26 8.98 -5.98
N LEU A 35 -7.18 9.95 -5.89
CA LEU A 35 -6.83 11.36 -6.03
C LEU A 35 -6.03 11.89 -4.82
N LEU A 36 -6.36 11.45 -3.60
CA LEU A 36 -5.57 11.78 -2.41
C LEU A 36 -4.18 11.16 -2.45
N ALA A 37 -4.03 9.95 -2.99
CA ALA A 37 -2.74 9.28 -3.18
C ALA A 37 -1.85 9.98 -4.22
N MET A 38 -2.39 10.85 -5.08
CA MET A 38 -1.56 11.67 -5.97
C MET A 38 -0.74 12.70 -5.18
N VAL A 39 -1.24 13.25 -4.09
CA VAL A 39 -0.58 14.34 -3.35
C VAL A 39 0.89 14.04 -3.00
N PRO A 40 1.24 12.91 -2.35
CA PRO A 40 2.64 12.57 -2.06
C PRO A 40 3.47 12.31 -3.34
N ASN A 41 2.85 11.87 -4.43
CA ASN A 41 3.51 11.61 -5.71
C ASN A 41 3.89 12.89 -6.48
N LEU A 42 3.12 13.97 -6.37
CA LEU A 42 3.52 15.26 -6.96
C LEU A 42 4.55 16.00 -6.11
N MET A 43 4.61 15.74 -4.80
CA MET A 43 5.52 16.42 -3.88
C MET A 43 6.98 16.42 -4.36
N PRO A 44 7.63 15.29 -4.71
CA PRO A 44 9.01 15.29 -5.16
C PRO A 44 9.22 16.12 -6.42
N VAL A 45 8.32 16.02 -7.39
CA VAL A 45 8.38 16.81 -8.62
C VAL A 45 8.24 18.30 -8.29
N GLY A 46 7.24 18.68 -7.50
CA GLY A 46 7.00 20.06 -7.11
C GLY A 46 8.16 20.68 -6.33
N VAL A 47 8.73 19.93 -5.38
CA VAL A 47 9.88 20.38 -4.58
C VAL A 47 11.12 20.54 -5.46
N VAL A 48 11.51 19.51 -6.23
CA VAL A 48 12.74 19.54 -7.02
C VAL A 48 12.64 20.55 -8.16
N PHE A 49 11.52 20.59 -8.90
CA PHE A 49 11.33 21.55 -9.99
C PHE A 49 11.11 22.97 -9.47
N GLY A 50 10.46 23.11 -8.31
CA GLY A 50 10.33 24.41 -7.63
C GLY A 50 11.70 24.96 -7.24
N LEU A 51 12.56 24.12 -6.65
CA LEU A 51 13.96 24.47 -6.37
C LEU A 51 14.73 24.80 -7.64
N LEU A 52 14.55 24.03 -8.70
CA LEU A 52 15.23 24.26 -9.98
C LEU A 52 14.85 25.62 -10.60
N ALA A 53 13.55 25.92 -10.63
CA ALA A 53 13.00 27.19 -11.11
C ALA A 53 13.46 28.37 -10.24
N TRP A 54 13.48 28.20 -8.91
CA TRP A 54 13.98 29.21 -7.98
C TRP A 54 15.46 29.56 -8.21
N ASN A 55 16.29 28.56 -8.54
CA ASN A 55 17.70 28.74 -8.84
C ASN A 55 17.95 29.26 -10.28
N GLY A 56 16.90 29.54 -11.06
CA GLY A 56 17.03 30.05 -12.43
C GLY A 56 17.55 29.02 -13.44
N LEU A 57 17.54 27.73 -13.12
CA LEU A 57 17.92 26.69 -14.06
C LEU A 57 16.77 26.41 -15.04
N ALA A 58 17.08 26.47 -16.33
CA ALA A 58 16.10 26.21 -17.38
C ALA A 58 15.65 24.75 -17.36
N VAL A 59 14.33 24.53 -17.33
CA VAL A 59 13.72 23.22 -17.55
C VAL A 59 13.89 22.86 -19.03
N ASP A 60 14.76 21.89 -19.29
CA ASP A 60 15.04 21.37 -20.62
C ASP A 60 14.40 19.98 -20.83
N ILE A 61 14.58 19.43 -22.03
CA ILE A 61 14.08 18.10 -22.40
C ILE A 61 14.60 17.02 -21.44
N GLY A 62 15.85 17.13 -20.99
CA GLY A 62 16.48 16.18 -20.07
C GLY A 62 15.80 16.15 -18.72
N THR A 63 15.61 17.31 -18.11
CA THR A 63 14.91 17.43 -16.83
C THR A 63 13.49 16.88 -16.90
N MET A 64 12.77 17.12 -18.01
CA MET A 64 11.42 16.60 -18.24
C MET A 64 11.37 15.07 -18.36
N ILE A 65 12.36 14.47 -19.04
CA ILE A 65 12.51 13.01 -19.09
C ILE A 65 12.79 12.47 -17.69
N THR A 66 13.70 13.09 -16.94
CA THR A 66 14.00 12.70 -15.56
C THR A 66 12.75 12.73 -14.69
N ALA A 67 11.92 13.79 -14.76
CA ALA A 67 10.67 13.87 -14.02
C ALA A 67 9.69 12.75 -14.36
N SER A 68 9.54 12.43 -15.65
CA SER A 68 8.63 11.37 -16.07
C SER A 68 9.07 10.01 -15.52
N VAL A 69 10.36 9.71 -15.54
CA VAL A 69 10.92 8.47 -14.97
C VAL A 69 10.75 8.46 -13.45
N ALA A 70 11.09 9.57 -12.80
CA ALA A 70 10.98 9.73 -11.36
C ALA A 70 9.56 9.52 -10.84
N LEU A 71 8.57 10.06 -11.56
CA LEU A 71 7.18 9.91 -11.19
C LEU A 71 6.75 8.44 -11.20
N GLY A 72 7.24 7.64 -12.17
CA GLY A 72 7.01 6.20 -12.20
C GLY A 72 7.63 5.47 -10.99
N ILE A 73 8.84 5.86 -10.60
CA ILE A 73 9.52 5.28 -9.42
C ILE A 73 8.84 5.69 -8.11
N ALA A 74 8.42 6.96 -7.98
CA ALA A 74 7.72 7.45 -6.78
C ALA A 74 6.42 6.67 -6.52
N VAL A 75 5.68 6.38 -7.58
CA VAL A 75 4.41 5.65 -7.50
C VAL A 75 4.59 4.21 -7.03
N ASP A 76 5.72 3.58 -7.32
CA ASP A 76 6.05 2.23 -6.85
C ASP A 76 6.13 2.16 -5.31
N GLY A 77 6.78 3.16 -4.69
CA GLY A 77 6.85 3.29 -3.23
C GLY A 77 5.47 3.46 -2.59
N THR A 78 4.64 4.32 -3.16
CA THR A 78 3.24 4.47 -2.76
C THR A 78 2.48 3.15 -2.85
N LEU A 79 2.62 2.42 -3.95
CA LEU A 79 1.90 1.17 -4.19
C LEU A 79 2.27 0.10 -3.15
N HIS A 80 3.56 -0.03 -2.84
CA HIS A 80 4.04 -0.95 -1.82
C HIS A 80 3.44 -0.62 -0.44
N LEU A 81 3.47 0.64 -0.03
CA LEU A 81 2.93 1.05 1.29
C LEU A 81 1.41 0.85 1.38
N VAL A 82 0.67 1.24 0.34
CA VAL A 82 -0.80 1.08 0.28
C VAL A 82 -1.20 -0.40 0.28
N THR A 83 -0.46 -1.26 -0.40
CA THR A 83 -0.75 -2.70 -0.45
C THR A 83 -0.61 -3.33 0.94
N TRP A 84 0.51 -3.10 1.63
CA TRP A 84 0.71 -3.61 2.99
C TRP A 84 -0.28 -3.01 3.99
N PHE A 85 -0.64 -1.74 3.84
CA PHE A 85 -1.67 -1.12 4.68
C PHE A 85 -3.03 -1.78 4.49
N ARG A 86 -3.43 -2.06 3.24
CA ARG A 86 -4.67 -2.79 2.94
C ARG A 86 -4.65 -4.19 3.54
N ASP A 87 -3.53 -4.89 3.44
CA ASP A 87 -3.38 -6.22 4.03
C ASP A 87 -3.52 -6.16 5.56
N GLY A 88 -2.93 -5.14 6.21
CA GLY A 88 -3.10 -4.90 7.65
C GLY A 88 -4.56 -4.63 8.04
N LEU A 89 -5.31 -3.88 7.22
CA LEU A 89 -6.74 -3.68 7.45
C LEU A 89 -7.56 -4.97 7.27
N HIS A 90 -7.21 -5.84 6.31
CA HIS A 90 -7.83 -7.15 6.16
C HIS A 90 -7.57 -8.10 7.33
N GLU A 91 -6.41 -7.97 7.97
CA GLU A 91 -6.08 -8.69 9.21
C GLU A 91 -6.85 -8.16 10.45
N GLY A 92 -7.69 -7.12 10.28
CA GLY A 92 -8.51 -6.54 11.35
C GLY A 92 -7.77 -5.54 12.24
N LYS A 93 -6.57 -5.09 11.84
CA LYS A 93 -5.80 -4.08 12.58
C LYS A 93 -6.46 -2.71 12.47
N GLY A 94 -6.35 -1.91 13.54
CA GLY A 94 -6.74 -0.50 13.48
C GLY A 94 -5.88 0.26 12.49
N ARG A 95 -6.40 1.35 11.90
CA ARG A 95 -5.68 2.14 10.88
C ARG A 95 -4.27 2.54 11.28
N HIS A 96 -4.08 3.08 12.48
CA HIS A 96 -2.76 3.52 12.94
C HIS A 96 -1.77 2.35 13.04
N GLU A 97 -2.24 1.20 13.49
CA GLU A 97 -1.46 -0.03 13.59
C GLU A 97 -1.14 -0.60 12.20
N ALA A 98 -2.10 -0.59 11.28
CA ALA A 98 -1.90 -1.02 9.90
C ALA A 98 -0.86 -0.15 9.18
N VAL A 99 -0.84 1.18 9.42
CA VAL A 99 0.22 2.06 8.87
C VAL A 99 1.58 1.75 9.46
N ALA A 100 1.65 1.61 10.79
CA ALA A 100 2.90 1.30 11.47
C ALA A 100 3.50 -0.03 10.98
N GLU A 101 2.67 -1.07 10.85
CA GLU A 101 3.08 -2.37 10.32
C GLU A 101 3.50 -2.29 8.86
N ALA A 102 2.73 -1.56 8.02
CA ALA A 102 3.06 -1.39 6.62
C ALA A 102 4.43 -0.72 6.46
N LEU A 103 4.69 0.35 7.21
CA LEU A 103 5.97 1.05 7.18
C LEU A 103 7.12 0.20 7.74
N ALA A 104 6.87 -0.59 8.79
CA ALA A 104 7.86 -1.52 9.34
C ALA A 104 8.25 -2.62 8.34
N ARG A 105 7.30 -3.12 7.55
CA ARG A 105 7.55 -4.16 6.53
C ARG A 105 8.21 -3.64 5.28
N CYS A 106 7.66 -2.58 4.66
CA CYS A 106 8.15 -2.11 3.37
C CYS A 106 9.20 -1.01 3.48
N GLY A 107 9.24 -0.24 4.58
CA GLY A 107 10.17 0.86 4.78
C GLY A 107 11.64 0.48 4.59
N PRO A 108 12.15 -0.61 5.19
CA PRO A 108 13.53 -1.04 4.97
C PRO A 108 13.84 -1.39 3.50
N ALA A 109 12.90 -2.02 2.80
CA ALA A 109 13.06 -2.35 1.38
C ALA A 109 13.07 -1.09 0.51
N LEU A 110 12.12 -0.16 0.74
CA LEU A 110 12.03 1.12 0.02
C LEU A 110 13.26 2.01 0.28
N TRP A 111 13.79 1.99 1.50
CA TRP A 111 15.02 2.70 1.84
C TRP A 111 16.23 2.14 1.09
N GLN A 112 16.35 0.81 1.02
CA GLN A 112 17.44 0.16 0.30
C GLN A 112 17.39 0.45 -1.20
N THR A 113 16.22 0.34 -1.83
CA THR A 113 16.08 0.65 -3.26
C THR A 113 16.36 2.12 -3.54
N THR A 114 15.87 3.03 -2.69
CA THR A 114 16.14 4.47 -2.79
C THR A 114 17.63 4.77 -2.67
N LEU A 115 18.34 4.13 -1.74
CA LEU A 115 19.79 4.31 -1.59
C LEU A 115 20.55 3.79 -2.80
N ILE A 116 20.23 2.58 -3.28
CA ILE A 116 20.91 1.96 -4.41
C ILE A 116 20.71 2.81 -5.68
N ILE A 117 19.46 3.20 -5.97
CA ILE A 117 19.17 4.01 -7.15
C ILE A 117 19.73 5.43 -6.97
N GLY A 118 19.57 6.04 -5.81
CA GLY A 118 20.08 7.39 -5.52
C GLY A 118 21.59 7.48 -5.66
N LEU A 119 22.35 6.55 -5.09
CA LEU A 119 23.81 6.50 -5.22
C LEU A 119 24.24 6.17 -6.65
N GLY A 120 23.56 5.22 -7.31
CA GLY A 120 23.83 4.86 -8.70
C GLY A 120 23.61 6.03 -9.67
N MET A 121 22.55 6.82 -9.44
CA MET A 121 22.28 8.03 -10.22
C MET A 121 23.24 9.17 -9.86
N PHE A 122 23.62 9.32 -8.59
CA PHE A 122 24.59 10.32 -8.17
C PHE A 122 25.98 10.07 -8.76
N MET A 123 26.36 8.81 -9.02
CA MET A 123 27.59 8.47 -9.75
C MET A 123 27.66 9.02 -11.18
N LEU A 124 26.56 9.48 -11.77
CA LEU A 124 26.55 10.15 -13.08
C LEU A 124 26.97 11.62 -12.98
N PHE A 125 27.03 12.21 -11.78
CA PHE A 125 27.39 13.62 -11.58
C PHE A 125 28.69 14.05 -12.28
N PRO A 126 29.81 13.32 -12.24
CA PRO A 126 31.05 13.71 -12.91
C PRO A 126 31.06 13.46 -14.43
N ALA A 127 29.94 13.08 -15.05
CA ALA A 127 29.90 12.85 -16.50
C ALA A 127 30.13 14.16 -17.30
N GLU A 128 30.96 14.10 -18.34
CA GLU A 128 31.24 15.25 -19.22
C GLU A 128 30.00 15.71 -20.01
N LEU A 129 29.09 14.79 -20.31
CA LEU A 129 27.84 15.10 -21.00
C LEU A 129 26.86 15.75 -20.01
N LEU A 130 26.63 17.06 -20.15
CA LEU A 130 25.75 17.84 -19.28
C LEU A 130 24.35 17.22 -19.06
N LEU A 131 23.78 16.61 -20.11
CA LEU A 131 22.49 15.93 -20.02
C LEU A 131 22.53 14.76 -19.03
N VAL A 132 23.59 13.97 -19.04
CA VAL A 132 23.78 12.79 -18.18
C VAL A 132 24.10 13.20 -16.75
N SER A 133 24.99 14.18 -16.58
CA SER A 133 25.30 14.73 -15.25
C SER A 133 24.05 15.29 -14.57
N ARG A 134 23.27 16.13 -15.28
CA ARG A 134 22.00 16.66 -14.78
C ARG A 134 21.01 15.56 -14.45
N PHE A 135 20.82 14.61 -15.35
CA PHE A 135 19.94 13.46 -15.11
C PHE A 135 20.29 12.77 -13.79
N GLY A 136 21.57 12.49 -13.54
CA GLY A 136 22.03 11.79 -12.35
C GLY A 136 21.64 12.46 -11.03
N TRP A 137 22.04 13.72 -10.83
CA TRP A 137 21.78 14.40 -9.56
C TRP A 137 20.31 14.79 -9.38
N LEU A 138 19.60 15.17 -10.45
CA LEU A 138 18.14 15.43 -10.36
C LEU A 138 17.39 14.14 -9.99
N MET A 139 17.77 13.01 -10.60
CA MET A 139 17.12 11.73 -10.33
C MET A 139 17.35 11.30 -8.88
N ALA A 140 18.59 11.42 -8.39
CA ALA A 140 18.90 11.17 -6.98
C ALA A 140 18.07 12.04 -6.03
N ALA A 141 17.94 13.34 -6.31
CA ALA A 141 17.13 14.26 -5.51
C ALA A 141 15.63 13.90 -5.54
N LEU A 142 15.09 13.56 -6.72
CA LEU A 142 13.68 13.20 -6.89
C LEU A 142 13.32 11.92 -6.14
N ILE A 143 14.14 10.86 -6.22
CA ILE A 143 13.85 9.58 -5.53
C ILE A 143 13.99 9.76 -4.03
N GLY A 144 14.99 10.53 -3.56
CA GLY A 144 15.11 10.88 -2.15
C GLY A 144 13.86 11.61 -1.65
N CYS A 145 13.41 12.65 -2.36
CA CYS A 145 12.19 13.38 -2.01
C CYS A 145 10.94 12.48 -2.09
N ALA A 146 10.87 11.55 -3.04
CA ALA A 146 9.75 10.64 -3.21
C ALA A 146 9.64 9.70 -2.01
N PHE A 147 10.76 9.09 -1.59
CA PHE A 147 10.79 8.26 -0.39
C PHE A 147 10.36 9.03 0.86
N LEU A 148 10.82 10.28 1.03
CA LEU A 148 10.37 11.13 2.15
C LEU A 148 8.87 11.44 2.05
N GLY A 149 8.37 11.69 0.84
CA GLY A 149 6.95 11.88 0.57
C GLY A 149 6.11 10.66 0.96
N ASP A 150 6.55 9.46 0.60
CA ASP A 150 5.85 8.23 0.97
C ASP A 150 5.95 7.96 2.48
N ALA A 151 7.15 8.01 3.04
CA ALA A 151 7.38 7.69 4.45
C ALA A 151 6.65 8.64 5.39
N ILE A 152 6.56 9.94 5.05
CA ILE A 152 5.97 10.97 5.91
C ILE A 152 4.55 11.32 5.47
N VAL A 153 4.39 11.82 4.24
CA VAL A 153 3.13 12.40 3.77
C VAL A 153 2.11 11.30 3.51
N LEU A 154 2.47 10.25 2.76
CA LEU A 154 1.55 9.16 2.48
C LEU A 154 1.18 8.39 3.76
N SER A 155 2.14 8.08 4.63
CA SER A 155 1.87 7.46 5.94
C SER A 155 0.91 8.31 6.78
N ALA A 156 1.08 9.63 6.82
CA ALA A 156 0.17 10.53 7.53
C ALA A 156 -1.22 10.57 6.90
N LEU A 157 -1.30 10.56 5.56
CA LEU A 157 -2.58 10.49 4.84
C LEU A 157 -3.31 9.18 5.13
N LEU A 158 -2.61 8.04 5.09
CA LEU A 158 -3.15 6.72 5.46
C LEU A 158 -3.58 6.68 6.92
N ALA A 159 -2.84 7.33 7.83
CA ALA A 159 -3.26 7.44 9.22
C ALA A 159 -4.48 8.38 9.40
N GLY A 160 -4.81 9.21 8.40
CA GLY A 160 -5.88 10.20 8.44
C GLY A 160 -6.96 10.01 7.35
N PRO A 161 -7.18 10.99 6.46
CA PRO A 161 -8.33 10.99 5.55
C PRO A 161 -8.30 9.85 4.52
N LEU A 162 -7.11 9.47 4.03
CA LEU A 162 -6.98 8.41 3.02
C LEU A 162 -7.28 7.04 3.63
N GLY A 163 -6.82 6.78 4.86
CA GLY A 163 -7.16 5.55 5.57
C GLY A 163 -8.64 5.45 5.93
N ALA A 164 -9.30 6.56 6.27
CA ALA A 164 -10.74 6.56 6.55
C ALA A 164 -11.57 6.14 5.35
N VAL A 165 -11.18 6.61 4.16
CA VAL A 165 -11.83 6.24 2.90
C VAL A 165 -11.54 4.79 2.56
N LEU A 166 -10.29 4.34 2.71
CA LEU A 166 -9.92 2.97 2.36
C LEU A 166 -10.53 1.94 3.30
N GLU A 167 -10.56 2.22 4.60
CA GLU A 167 -11.22 1.39 5.60
C GLU A 167 -12.70 1.19 5.27
N LYS A 168 -13.43 2.26 4.91
CA LYS A 168 -14.82 2.17 4.45
C LYS A 168 -14.97 1.29 3.22
N VAL A 169 -14.09 1.44 2.23
CA VAL A 169 -14.13 0.66 0.98
C VAL A 169 -13.87 -0.82 1.23
N ILE A 170 -12.94 -1.14 2.14
CA ILE A 170 -12.58 -2.52 2.50
C ILE A 170 -13.64 -3.17 3.38
N GLN A 171 -14.17 -2.44 4.37
CA GLN A 171 -15.15 -2.95 5.33
C GLN A 171 -16.59 -2.91 4.78
N THR A 172 -16.85 -2.32 3.60
CA THR A 172 -18.17 -2.40 2.98
C THR A 172 -18.43 -3.87 2.60
N PRO A 173 -19.34 -4.58 3.32
CA PRO A 173 -19.66 -5.94 2.98
C PRO A 173 -20.42 -5.90 1.66
N ASN A 174 -19.98 -6.71 0.69
CA ASN A 174 -20.74 -6.93 -0.53
C ASN A 174 -22.14 -7.45 -0.16
N GLY A 175 -23.16 -6.60 -0.31
CA GLY A 175 -24.57 -6.98 -0.37
C GLY A 175 -25.18 -7.56 0.90
N GLN A 176 -26.03 -6.76 1.55
CA GLN A 176 -27.28 -7.30 2.07
C GLN A 176 -27.96 -8.13 0.97
N ILE A 177 -27.97 -9.45 1.10
CA ILE A 177 -29.16 -10.19 0.70
C ILE A 177 -30.11 -10.04 1.89
N ALA A 178 -30.87 -8.95 1.85
CA ALA A 178 -32.09 -8.86 2.62
C ALA A 178 -33.10 -9.87 2.02
N THR A 179 -33.10 -11.10 2.51
CA THR A 179 -34.29 -11.96 2.41
C THR A 179 -35.13 -11.70 3.65
N GLY A 180 -35.89 -10.61 3.61
CA GLY A 180 -37.08 -10.44 4.43
C GLY A 180 -38.29 -10.87 3.61
N SER A 181 -39.26 -11.54 4.26
CA SER A 181 -40.48 -12.19 3.74
C SER A 181 -40.27 -13.66 3.36
N SER A 182 -40.93 -14.66 3.93
CA SER A 182 -42.04 -14.72 4.89
C SER A 182 -42.02 -16.12 5.52
N GLU A 183 -42.24 -16.23 6.83
CA GLU A 183 -42.93 -17.38 7.41
C GLU A 183 -43.51 -16.95 8.76
N THR A 184 -44.72 -16.41 8.65
CA THR A 184 -45.68 -16.25 9.74
C THR A 184 -46.29 -17.63 10.00
N GLU A 185 -46.25 -18.08 11.25
CA GLU A 185 -47.37 -18.75 11.93
C GLU A 185 -47.80 -20.14 11.44
N VAL A 186 -47.25 -21.21 12.05
CA VAL A 186 -47.91 -22.47 12.44
C VAL A 186 -46.96 -23.14 13.45
N ALA A 187 -47.26 -23.55 14.68
CA ALA A 187 -48.43 -23.54 15.55
C ALA A 187 -47.91 -23.67 17.00
N ALA A 188 -48.55 -22.97 17.94
CA ALA A 188 -48.63 -23.42 19.31
C ALA A 188 -49.80 -24.41 19.40
N ASP A 189 -49.58 -25.62 19.93
CA ASP A 189 -50.35 -26.08 21.10
C ASP A 189 -49.97 -27.47 21.60
N SER A 190 -49.89 -27.54 22.93
CA SER A 190 -50.17 -28.68 23.81
C SER A 190 -49.25 -29.93 23.75
N HIS A 191 -48.39 -30.08 24.76
CA HIS A 191 -48.64 -31.07 25.81
C HIS A 191 -47.65 -30.92 26.99
N THR A 192 -48.23 -30.53 28.13
CA THR A 192 -47.76 -30.70 29.51
C THR A 192 -47.36 -32.15 29.81
N THR A 193 -46.27 -32.38 30.56
CA THR A 193 -46.26 -33.09 31.87
C THR A 193 -44.88 -32.98 32.55
N ALA A 194 -44.91 -32.71 33.84
CA ALA A 194 -43.80 -32.47 34.76
C ALA A 194 -43.03 -33.74 35.19
N GLU A 195 -41.82 -33.49 35.70
CA GLU A 195 -40.84 -34.37 36.39
C GLU A 195 -41.40 -35.14 37.62
N PRO A 196 -40.72 -36.18 38.19
CA PRO A 196 -39.54 -35.97 39.06
C PRO A 196 -38.48 -37.11 39.09
N ALA A 197 -37.46 -36.93 39.96
CA ALA A 197 -36.13 -37.55 40.02
C ALA A 197 -35.93 -38.92 40.75
N HIS A 198 -34.72 -39.50 40.50
CA HIS A 198 -33.80 -40.32 41.37
C HIS A 198 -33.98 -41.87 41.52
N PRO A 199 -32.98 -42.66 42.03
CA PRO A 199 -31.55 -42.93 41.68
C PRO A 199 -31.15 -44.44 41.57
N GLN A 200 -29.83 -44.72 41.39
CA GLN A 200 -29.07 -45.99 41.63
C GLN A 200 -29.10 -47.04 40.49
N GLY A 201 -28.02 -47.73 40.09
CA GLY A 201 -26.62 -47.78 40.49
C GLY A 201 -25.87 -48.93 39.78
N ALA A 202 -24.52 -48.88 39.82
CA ALA A 202 -23.60 -50.04 39.83
C ALA A 202 -23.38 -50.80 38.46
N VAL A 203 -22.21 -51.33 38.03
CA VAL A 203 -20.94 -51.80 38.64
C VAL A 203 -19.85 -51.95 37.52
N ALA A 204 -18.58 -51.73 37.90
CA ALA A 204 -17.28 -52.33 37.46
C ALA A 204 -16.64 -52.14 36.06
N GLY A 205 -15.36 -51.71 36.09
CA GLY A 205 -14.38 -51.66 34.97
C GLY A 205 -13.64 -53.01 34.75
N PRO A 206 -12.29 -53.09 34.61
CA PRO A 206 -11.25 -52.05 34.43
C PRO A 206 -10.18 -52.41 33.34
N HIS A 207 -9.08 -51.62 33.31
CA HIS A 207 -7.72 -51.94 32.79
C HIS A 207 -7.40 -51.84 31.29
N ILE A 208 -6.20 -51.43 30.80
CA ILE A 208 -5.07 -50.61 31.28
C ILE A 208 -4.05 -50.48 30.10
N LEU A 209 -3.22 -49.43 30.11
CA LEU A 209 -1.90 -49.29 29.43
C LEU A 209 -1.91 -49.17 27.89
N SER A 210 -0.94 -48.56 27.21
CA SER A 210 0.23 -47.70 27.46
C SER A 210 0.93 -47.69 26.10
N GLY A 211 1.47 -46.57 25.61
CA GLY A 211 2.26 -46.64 24.38
C GLY A 211 2.53 -45.31 23.67
N SER A 212 3.45 -44.54 24.24
CA SER A 212 4.20 -43.48 23.58
C SER A 212 4.83 -43.93 22.26
N THR A 213 4.82 -43.09 21.21
CA THR A 213 6.00 -42.95 20.34
C THR A 213 6.07 -41.56 19.69
N VAL A 214 6.87 -40.71 20.31
CA VAL A 214 7.48 -39.51 19.71
C VAL A 214 8.48 -39.98 18.65
N ARG A 215 8.42 -39.46 17.42
CA ARG A 215 9.50 -39.62 16.43
C ARG A 215 10.04 -38.26 15.98
N HIS A 216 11.27 -38.03 16.41
CA HIS A 216 12.17 -36.95 16.03
C HIS A 216 12.43 -36.91 14.52
N ARG A 217 12.48 -35.69 13.98
CA ARG A 217 12.99 -35.33 12.66
C ARG A 217 14.51 -35.13 12.78
N PRO A 218 15.37 -35.81 11.99
CA PRO A 218 16.78 -35.46 11.94
C PRO A 218 17.02 -34.31 10.96
N ALA A 219 17.78 -33.33 11.43
CA ALA A 219 18.45 -32.30 10.63
C ALA A 219 19.52 -32.93 9.73
N ARG A 220 19.80 -32.29 8.59
CA ARG A 220 20.98 -32.60 7.78
C ARG A 220 21.69 -31.28 7.40
N PRO A 221 22.95 -31.07 7.81
CA PRO A 221 23.79 -29.97 7.34
C PRO A 221 24.81 -30.42 6.27
N ALA A 222 25.44 -29.40 5.69
CA ALA A 222 26.51 -29.35 4.67
C ALA A 222 26.04 -29.39 3.21
#